data_AF-A0A350WVR8-F1
#
_entry.id   AF-A0A350WVR8-F1
#
_cell.length_a   1.000
_cell.length_b   1.000
_cell.length_c   1.000
_cell.angle_alpha   90.00
_cell.angle_beta   90.00
_cell.angle_gamma   90.00
#
_symmetry.space_group_name_H-M   'P 1'
#
loop_
_entity.id
_entity.type
_entity.pdbx_description
1 polymer ?
#
loop_
_entity_poly.entity_id
_entity_poly.type
_entity_poly.pdbx_seq_one_letter_code
_entity_poly.pdbx_strand_id
1 'polypeptide(L)'
;TSLATDTPPPQDTITPTIQMDGFLFINISQTEIYKGSVCEPLTVRISAQVLDRDTIRYVLLFARFKSLTSERASKWTNISMQTIGAGTYFHDLSSDQMLEDAFFQTAWIEFQIVATNQSGKEIGRTDIFKERVKMLECIPTVTPTSATVRP
;
A
#
# COMPACT_ATOMS: atom_id res chain seq x y z
N THR A 1 57.64 14.20 1.57
CA THR A 1 56.81 13.72 0.44
C THR A 1 55.55 13.09 1.03
N SER A 2 54.43 13.84 1.11
CA SER A 2 53.16 13.29 1.60
C SER A 2 52.33 12.76 0.43
N LEU A 3 51.96 11.49 0.49
CA LEU A 3 51.01 10.85 -0.44
C LEU A 3 49.60 11.37 -0.16
N ALA A 4 49.01 12.07 -1.14
CA ALA A 4 47.59 12.38 -1.13
C ALA A 4 46.81 11.10 -1.47
N THR A 5 45.91 10.69 -0.58
CA THR A 5 44.98 9.59 -0.81
C THR A 5 43.79 10.13 -1.61
N ASP A 6 43.68 9.72 -2.86
CA ASP A 6 42.60 10.14 -3.75
C ASP A 6 41.33 9.35 -3.38
N THR A 7 40.26 10.07 -3.02
CA THR A 7 38.97 9.47 -2.66
C THR A 7 38.15 9.32 -3.93
N PRO A 8 37.64 8.12 -4.29
CA PRO A 8 36.83 7.96 -5.48
C PRO A 8 35.55 8.81 -5.37
N PRO A 9 35.11 9.45 -6.47
CA PRO A 9 33.91 10.26 -6.47
C PRO A 9 32.67 9.42 -6.13
N PRO A 10 31.65 10.01 -5.49
CA PRO A 10 30.42 9.30 -5.18
C PRO A 10 29.79 8.77 -6.48
N GLN A 11 29.52 7.47 -6.51
CA GLN A 11 28.85 6.81 -7.62
C GLN A 11 27.35 7.11 -7.54
N ASP A 12 26.81 7.79 -8.55
CA ASP A 12 25.37 8.05 -8.66
C ASP A 12 24.60 6.72 -8.69
N THR A 13 23.86 6.45 -7.62
CA THR A 13 22.95 5.32 -7.56
C THR A 13 21.69 5.70 -8.34
N ILE A 14 21.52 5.12 -9.53
CA ILE A 14 20.29 5.28 -10.32
C ILE A 14 19.14 4.70 -9.48
N THR A 15 18.29 5.58 -8.95
CA THR A 15 17.07 5.16 -8.26
C THR A 15 16.10 4.64 -9.32
N PRO A 16 15.60 3.39 -9.21
CA PRO A 16 14.65 2.87 -10.19
C PRO A 16 13.38 3.74 -10.21
N THR A 17 13.03 4.23 -11.39
CA THR A 17 11.78 4.97 -11.61
C THR A 17 10.61 3.99 -11.55
N ILE A 18 9.65 4.21 -10.66
CA ILE A 18 8.42 3.41 -10.58
C ILE A 18 7.60 3.63 -11.87
N GLN A 19 7.22 2.55 -12.55
CA GLN A 19 6.34 2.59 -13.72
C GLN A 19 4.91 2.98 -13.30
N MET A 20 4.33 3.94 -14.03
CA MET A 20 3.06 4.61 -13.69
C MET A 20 2.13 4.71 -14.90
N ASP A 21 2.17 3.72 -15.80
CA ASP A 21 1.50 3.80 -17.10
C ASP A 21 -0.01 3.98 -16.95
N GLY A 22 -0.54 5.01 -17.62
CA GLY A 22 -1.96 5.37 -17.54
C GLY A 22 -2.35 6.19 -16.31
N PHE A 23 -1.39 6.55 -15.45
CA PHE A 23 -1.62 7.32 -14.23
C PHE A 23 -0.76 8.59 -14.17
N LEU A 24 -1.33 9.68 -13.65
CA LEU A 24 -0.61 10.91 -13.34
C LEU A 24 0.07 10.82 -11.97
N PHE A 25 -0.64 10.30 -10.97
CA PHE A 25 -0.11 10.07 -9.63
C PHE A 25 -0.94 9.05 -8.86
N ILE A 26 -0.30 8.39 -7.89
CA ILE A 26 -0.93 7.57 -6.86
C ILE A 26 -0.65 8.23 -5.50
N ASN A 27 -1.66 8.32 -4.65
CA ASN A 27 -1.55 8.84 -3.29
C ASN A 27 -2.02 7.78 -2.28
N ILE A 28 -1.34 7.72 -1.14
CA ILE A 28 -1.65 6.85 -0.01
C ILE A 28 -1.82 7.74 1.21
N SER A 29 -2.95 7.64 1.92
CA SER A 29 -3.24 8.54 3.05
C SER A 29 -2.33 8.34 4.26
N GLN A 30 -1.80 7.13 4.44
CA GLN A 30 -0.99 6.74 5.59
C GLN A 30 -0.17 5.49 5.28
N THR A 31 0.84 5.23 6.10
CA THR A 31 1.82 4.15 5.88
C THR A 31 1.56 2.90 6.73
N GLU A 32 0.51 2.89 7.54
CA GLU A 32 0.13 1.76 8.38
C GLU A 32 -1.37 1.64 8.59
N ILE A 33 -1.83 0.40 8.80
CA ILE A 33 -3.16 0.07 9.31
C ILE A 33 -3.03 -0.97 10.41
N TYR A 34 -4.01 -1.01 11.31
CA TYR A 34 -4.10 -2.01 12.34
C TYR A 34 -5.15 -3.06 12.00
N LYS A 35 -4.80 -4.32 12.24
CA LYS A 35 -5.71 -5.45 12.13
C LYS A 35 -6.68 -5.47 13.32
N GLY A 36 -7.93 -5.83 13.06
CA GLY A 36 -8.99 -5.90 14.07
C GLY A 36 -9.80 -4.61 14.12
N SER A 37 -10.38 -4.29 15.27
CA SER A 37 -11.28 -3.12 15.44
C SER A 37 -10.93 -2.23 16.62
N VAL A 38 -9.78 -2.48 17.27
CA VAL A 38 -9.41 -1.85 18.55
C VAL A 38 -8.46 -0.68 18.34
N CYS A 39 -7.51 -0.80 17.41
CA CYS A 39 -6.53 0.24 17.11
C CYS A 39 -6.90 0.97 15.82
N GLU A 40 -6.57 2.25 15.73
CA GLU A 40 -6.70 3.06 14.52
C GLU A 40 -5.32 3.42 13.96
N PRO A 41 -5.18 3.59 12.63
CA PRO A 41 -6.25 3.53 11.63
C PRO A 41 -6.56 2.11 11.11
N LEU A 42 -7.83 1.83 10.79
CA LEU A 42 -8.27 0.52 10.28
C LEU A 42 -8.17 0.39 8.75
N THR A 43 -8.17 1.52 8.06
CA THR A 43 -8.24 1.59 6.59
C THR A 43 -7.23 2.58 6.08
N VAL A 44 -6.57 2.26 4.96
CA VAL A 44 -5.73 3.19 4.20
C VAL A 44 -6.45 3.61 2.93
N ARG A 45 -6.54 4.92 2.67
CA ARG A 45 -7.08 5.41 1.40
C ARG A 45 -5.99 5.37 0.34
N ILE A 46 -6.22 4.60 -0.71
CA ILE A 46 -5.40 4.58 -1.91
C ILE A 46 -6.16 5.34 -3.00
N SER A 47 -5.55 6.38 -3.55
CA SER A 47 -6.15 7.22 -4.60
C SER A 47 -5.27 7.24 -5.84
N ALA A 48 -5.90 7.26 -7.01
CA ALA A 48 -5.26 7.25 -8.31
C ALA A 48 -5.86 8.34 -9.19
N GLN A 49 -5.01 9.12 -9.85
CA GLN A 49 -5.41 10.01 -10.92
C GLN A 49 -5.00 9.40 -12.26
N VAL A 50 -5.96 9.17 -13.14
CA VAL A 50 -5.69 8.60 -14.46
C VAL A 50 -5.27 9.67 -15.47
N LEU A 51 -4.46 9.28 -16.45
CA LEU A 51 -3.96 10.16 -17.51
C LEU A 51 -5.03 10.44 -18.58
N ASP A 52 -5.67 9.39 -19.11
CA ASP A 52 -6.70 9.48 -20.15
C ASP A 52 -8.07 9.07 -19.61
N ARG A 53 -8.80 10.06 -19.10
CA ARG A 53 -10.15 9.86 -18.55
C ARG A 53 -11.22 9.54 -19.61
N ASP A 54 -10.94 9.80 -20.89
CA ASP A 54 -11.90 9.57 -21.97
C ASP A 54 -11.89 8.11 -22.39
N THR A 55 -10.72 7.46 -22.32
CA THR A 55 -10.55 6.03 -22.61
C THR A 55 -10.76 5.15 -21.37
N ILE A 56 -10.29 5.59 -20.19
CA ILE A 56 -10.34 4.79 -18.96
C ILE A 56 -11.75 4.87 -18.34
N ARG A 57 -12.29 3.71 -17.96
CA ARG A 57 -13.63 3.58 -17.39
C ARG A 57 -13.65 2.90 -16.03
N TYR A 58 -12.74 1.95 -15.81
CA TYR A 58 -12.62 1.26 -14.54
C TYR A 58 -11.17 1.30 -14.07
N VAL A 59 -10.98 1.38 -12.76
CA VAL A 59 -9.68 1.26 -12.11
C VAL A 59 -9.79 0.17 -11.05
N LEU A 60 -8.86 -0.77 -11.12
CA LEU A 60 -8.78 -1.93 -10.24
C LEU A 60 -7.54 -1.81 -9.36
N LEU A 61 -7.74 -1.98 -8.06
CA LEU A 61 -6.69 -2.18 -7.07
C LEU A 61 -6.42 -3.67 -6.93
N PHE A 62 -5.18 -4.08 -7.16
CA PHE A 62 -4.71 -5.42 -6.84
C PHE A 62 -3.83 -5.32 -5.59
N ALA A 63 -4.22 -6.00 -4.51
CA ALA A 63 -3.49 -5.98 -3.24
C ALA A 63 -3.21 -7.39 -2.74
N ARG A 64 -2.06 -7.59 -2.06
CA ARG A 64 -1.71 -8.83 -1.36
C ARG A 64 -0.91 -8.55 -0.10
N PHE A 65 -0.92 -9.49 0.83
CA PHE A 65 -0.02 -9.48 1.97
C PHE A 65 1.35 -10.04 1.58
N LYS A 66 2.41 -9.44 2.11
CA LYS A 66 3.77 -9.98 2.15
C LYS A 66 4.23 -10.04 3.61
N SER A 67 4.50 -11.23 4.11
CA SER A 67 4.93 -11.42 5.50
C SER A 67 6.22 -10.63 5.80
N LEU A 68 6.29 -10.04 6.99
CA LEU A 68 7.49 -9.36 7.48
C LEU A 68 8.57 -10.33 7.98
N THR A 69 8.18 -11.54 8.35
CA THR A 69 9.04 -12.51 9.04
C THR A 69 9.35 -13.75 8.20
N SER A 70 8.69 -13.90 7.06
CA SER A 70 8.86 -15.04 6.15
C SER A 70 8.75 -14.61 4.70
N GLU A 71 9.14 -15.49 3.78
CA GLU A 71 8.99 -15.21 2.35
C GLU A 71 7.55 -15.37 1.84
N ARG A 72 6.60 -15.76 2.71
CA ARG A 72 5.20 -16.00 2.34
C ARG A 72 4.51 -14.73 1.84
N ALA A 73 3.76 -14.86 0.76
CA ALA A 73 2.84 -13.85 0.25
C ALA A 73 1.45 -14.46 0.04
N SER A 74 0.40 -13.67 0.22
CA SER A 74 -0.97 -14.11 -0.07
C SER A 74 -1.24 -14.09 -1.58
N LYS A 75 -2.39 -14.65 -1.97
CA LYS A 75 -2.97 -14.40 -3.29
C LYS A 75 -3.31 -12.92 -3.47
N TRP A 76 -3.32 -12.49 -4.73
CA TRP A 76 -3.80 -11.17 -5.11
C TRP A 76 -5.32 -11.07 -4.96
N THR A 77 -5.77 -10.04 -4.27
CA THR A 77 -7.17 -9.62 -4.18
C THR A 77 -7.40 -8.54 -5.23
N ASN A 78 -8.48 -8.63 -6.00
CA ASN A 78 -8.88 -7.62 -6.96
C ASN A 78 -10.07 -6.81 -6.43
N ILE A 79 -9.94 -5.49 -6.41
CA ILE A 79 -10.93 -4.59 -5.82
C ILE A 79 -11.22 -3.48 -6.82
N SER A 80 -12.49 -3.19 -7.07
CA SER A 80 -12.87 -2.05 -7.92
C SER A 80 -12.77 -0.75 -7.14
N MET A 81 -12.07 0.24 -7.69
CA MET A 81 -11.96 1.57 -7.08
C MET A 81 -13.18 2.44 -7.44
N GLN A 82 -13.62 3.25 -6.49
CA GLN A 82 -14.71 4.21 -6.67
C GLN A 82 -14.21 5.46 -7.40
N THR A 83 -15.03 6.10 -8.22
CA THR A 83 -14.68 7.38 -8.87
C THR A 83 -15.37 8.55 -8.18
N ILE A 84 -14.65 9.67 -8.06
CA ILE A 84 -15.21 10.97 -7.63
C ILE A 84 -15.32 11.96 -8.79
N GLY A 85 -15.17 11.48 -10.03
CA GLY A 85 -15.11 12.32 -11.23
C GLY A 85 -13.71 12.82 -11.54
N ALA A 86 -13.60 13.58 -12.63
CA ALA A 86 -12.35 14.19 -13.12
C ALA A 86 -11.16 13.21 -13.32
N GLY A 87 -11.42 11.90 -13.48
CA GLY A 87 -10.37 10.89 -13.61
C GLY A 87 -9.74 10.47 -12.28
N THR A 88 -10.32 10.87 -11.14
CA THR A 88 -9.87 10.46 -9.82
C THR A 88 -10.64 9.24 -9.34
N TYR A 89 -9.89 8.25 -8.85
CA TYR A 89 -10.41 7.02 -8.28
C TYR A 89 -9.82 6.80 -6.90
N PHE A 90 -10.56 6.17 -6.00
CA PHE A 90 -10.07 5.84 -4.66
C PHE A 90 -10.67 4.53 -4.14
N HIS A 91 -9.99 3.93 -3.16
CA HIS A 91 -10.53 2.86 -2.34
C HIS A 91 -9.98 2.97 -0.91
N ASP A 92 -10.84 2.76 0.08
CA ASP A 92 -10.45 2.65 1.48
C ASP A 92 -10.20 1.16 1.77
N LEU A 93 -8.92 0.79 1.73
CA LEU A 93 -8.49 -0.59 1.88
C LEU A 93 -8.36 -0.94 3.37
N SER A 94 -9.10 -1.94 3.81
CA SER A 94 -8.91 -2.64 5.08
C SER A 94 -8.34 -4.04 4.85
N SER A 95 -7.72 -4.61 5.89
CA SER A 95 -7.11 -5.95 5.80
C SER A 95 -8.14 -7.06 5.60
N ASP A 96 -9.34 -6.94 6.18
CA ASP A 96 -10.42 -7.92 6.08
C ASP A 96 -11.01 -8.07 4.65
N GLN A 97 -10.79 -7.08 3.78
CA GLN A 97 -11.15 -7.16 2.37
C GLN A 97 -10.20 -8.04 1.55
N MET A 98 -9.01 -8.34 2.09
CA MET A 98 -7.95 -9.05 1.38
C MET A 98 -8.02 -10.56 1.61
N LEU A 99 -7.74 -11.32 0.56
CA LEU A 99 -7.67 -12.78 0.63
C LEU A 99 -6.60 -13.23 1.63
N GLU A 100 -6.90 -14.31 2.33
CA GLU A 100 -6.01 -14.98 3.28
C GLU A 100 -5.63 -14.13 4.51
N ASP A 101 -6.38 -13.06 4.81
CA ASP A 101 -6.17 -12.17 5.97
C ASP A 101 -5.89 -12.94 7.27
N ALA A 102 -6.65 -14.00 7.57
CA ALA A 102 -6.50 -14.79 8.80
C ALA A 102 -5.09 -15.40 9.00
N PHE A 103 -4.28 -15.52 7.94
CA PHE A 103 -2.92 -16.08 8.01
C PHE A 103 -1.82 -15.03 8.22
N PHE A 104 -2.18 -13.73 8.25
CA PHE A 104 -1.24 -12.64 8.40
C PHE A 104 -1.65 -11.76 9.60
N GLN A 105 -0.76 -11.65 10.59
CA GLN A 105 -0.93 -10.75 11.74
C GLN A 105 -0.17 -9.44 11.55
N THR A 106 1.06 -9.54 11.04
CA THR A 106 1.86 -8.41 10.61
C THR A 106 2.40 -8.66 9.22
N ALA A 107 2.27 -7.69 8.33
CA ALA A 107 2.63 -7.83 6.91
C ALA A 107 2.86 -6.47 6.26
N TRP A 108 3.60 -6.46 5.16
CA TRP A 108 3.47 -5.42 4.16
C TRP A 108 2.21 -5.67 3.32
N ILE A 109 1.53 -4.58 2.94
CA ILE A 109 0.54 -4.60 1.88
C ILE A 109 1.27 -4.19 0.60
N GLU A 110 1.45 -5.15 -0.29
CA GLU A 110 1.92 -4.88 -1.66
C GLU A 110 0.71 -4.65 -2.55
N PHE A 111 0.77 -3.61 -3.38
CA PHE A 111 -0.34 -3.32 -4.29
C PHE A 111 0.12 -2.78 -5.64
N GLN A 112 -0.72 -2.94 -6.65
CA GLN A 112 -0.59 -2.33 -7.97
C GLN A 112 -1.97 -1.91 -8.45
N ILE A 113 -2.03 -0.95 -9.37
CA ILE A 113 -3.28 -0.37 -9.86
C ILE A 113 -3.33 -0.55 -11.38
N VAL A 114 -4.50 -0.94 -11.88
CA VAL A 114 -4.73 -1.24 -13.30
C VAL A 114 -5.92 -0.43 -13.80
N ALA A 115 -5.71 0.33 -14.85
CA ALA A 115 -6.75 1.07 -15.54
C ALA A 115 -7.24 0.28 -16.75
N THR A 116 -8.56 0.16 -16.91
CA THR A 116 -9.17 -0.54 -18.03
C THR A 116 -10.22 0.33 -18.72
N ASN A 117 -10.46 0.05 -20.01
CA ASN A 117 -11.57 0.63 -20.75
C ASN A 117 -12.90 -0.09 -20.46
N GLN A 118 -13.96 0.31 -21.18
CA GLN A 118 -15.31 -0.27 -21.01
C GLN A 118 -15.39 -1.77 -21.34
N SER A 119 -14.53 -2.27 -22.24
CA SER A 119 -14.48 -3.69 -22.61
C SER A 119 -13.61 -4.52 -21.67
N GLY A 120 -13.09 -3.92 -20.58
CA GLY A 120 -12.16 -4.59 -19.66
C GLY A 120 -10.74 -4.76 -20.19
N LYS A 121 -10.40 -4.11 -21.32
CA LYS A 121 -9.04 -4.11 -21.85
C LYS A 121 -8.16 -3.20 -20.99
N GLU A 122 -7.01 -3.70 -20.59
CA GLU A 122 -5.98 -2.92 -19.89
C GLU A 122 -5.45 -1.78 -20.76
N ILE A 123 -5.42 -0.58 -20.18
CA ILE A 123 -4.92 0.66 -20.78
C ILE A 123 -3.64 1.10 -20.08
N GLY A 124 -3.51 0.81 -18.79
CA GLY A 124 -2.34 1.17 -17.99
C GLY A 124 -2.24 0.36 -16.70
N ARG A 125 -1.02 0.24 -16.20
CA ARG A 125 -0.67 -0.52 -15.00
C ARG A 125 0.53 0.13 -14.31
N THR A 126 0.44 0.23 -12.99
CA THR A 126 1.59 0.63 -12.18
C THR A 126 2.51 -0.56 -11.91
N ASP A 127 3.76 -0.28 -11.54
CA ASP A 127 4.56 -1.24 -10.80
C ASP A 127 3.88 -1.65 -9.48
N ILE A 128 4.42 -2.71 -8.87
CA ILE A 128 4.03 -3.12 -7.53
C ILE A 128 4.68 -2.18 -6.52
N PHE A 129 3.86 -1.43 -5.80
CA PHE A 129 4.26 -0.67 -4.63
C PHE A 129 4.55 -1.64 -3.48
N LYS A 130 5.83 -1.71 -3.10
CA LYS A 130 6.32 -2.49 -1.97
C LYS A 130 6.70 -1.56 -0.83
N GLU A 131 6.59 -2.07 0.40
CA GLU A 131 7.10 -1.39 1.60
C GLU A 131 6.55 0.03 1.83
N ARG A 132 5.33 0.30 1.33
CA ARG A 132 4.65 1.60 1.49
C ARG A 132 3.60 1.60 2.59
N VAL A 133 2.96 0.45 2.83
CA VAL A 133 1.88 0.30 3.80
C VAL A 133 2.10 -0.96 4.63
N LYS A 134 2.19 -0.82 5.95
CA LYS A 134 2.23 -1.95 6.89
C LYS A 134 0.84 -2.27 7.42
N MET A 135 0.55 -3.54 7.59
CA MET A 135 -0.49 -4.02 8.48
C MET A 135 0.18 -4.49 9.78
N LEU A 136 -0.29 -3.98 10.91
CA LEU A 136 0.20 -4.32 12.24
C LEU A 136 -0.88 -5.01 13.06
N GLU A 137 -0.45 -5.89 13.95
CA GLU A 137 -1.32 -6.45 14.97
C GLU A 137 -1.59 -5.38 16.03
N CYS A 138 -2.85 -5.22 16.41
CA CYS A 138 -3.21 -4.37 17.54
C CYS A 138 -2.94 -5.12 18.85
N ILE A 139 -1.91 -4.72 19.58
CA ILE A 139 -1.64 -5.21 20.93
C ILE A 139 -2.24 -4.19 21.91
N PRO A 140 -3.43 -4.44 22.49
CA PRO A 140 -4.00 -3.51 23.45
C PRO A 140 -3.08 -3.42 24.68
N THR A 141 -2.56 -2.23 24.96
CA THR A 141 -1.83 -1.99 26.19
C THR A 141 -2.78 -2.22 27.36
N VAL A 142 -2.56 -3.27 28.14
CA VAL A 142 -3.32 -3.49 29.37
C VAL A 142 -3.10 -2.31 30.29
N THR A 143 -4.14 -1.51 30.52
CA THR A 143 -4.06 -0.43 31.51
C THR A 143 -3.92 -1.09 32.88
N PRO A 144 -2.85 -0.84 33.66
CA PRO A 144 -2.72 -1.43 34.98
C PRO A 144 -3.89 -0.93 35.83
N THR A 145 -4.75 -1.84 36.26
CA THR A 145 -5.79 -1.54 37.23
C THR A 145 -5.08 -1.20 38.54
N SER A 146 -4.96 0.08 38.86
CA SER A 146 -4.54 0.50 40.20
C SER A 146 -5.60 -0.03 41.16
N ALA A 147 -5.26 -1.10 41.88
CA ALA A 147 -6.04 -1.57 43.01
C ALA A 147 -6.16 -0.40 43.98
N THR A 148 -7.38 0.12 44.15
CA THR A 148 -7.70 1.03 45.24
C THR A 148 -7.48 0.27 46.55
N VAL A 149 -6.33 0.50 47.19
CA VAL A 149 -6.12 0.12 48.58
C VAL A 149 -7.10 0.97 49.39
N ARG A 150 -8.15 0.31 49.91
CA ARG A 150 -9.11 0.94 50.81
C ARG A 150 -8.44 1.10 52.19
N PRO A 151 -8.56 2.27 52.85
CA PRO A 151 -7.89 2.56 54.12
C PRO A 151 -8.36 1.69 55.29
#